data_AF-A0A2U1Q891-F1
#
_entry.id   AF-A0A2U1Q891-F1
#
_cell.length_a   1.000
_cell.length_b   1.000
_cell.length_c   1.000
_cell.angle_alpha   90.00
_cell.angle_beta   90.00
_cell.angle_gamma   90.00
#
_symmetry.space_group_name_H-M   'P 1'
#
loop_
_entity.id
_entity.type
_entity.pdbx_description
1 polymer ?
#
loop_
_entity_poly.entity_id
_entity_poly.type
_entity_poly.pdbx_seq_one_letter_code
_entity_poly.pdbx_strand_id
1 'polypeptide(L)' 'MAAAPKTENKPHVVFMPYPAQSHIKATLKLAELLHHKGLQITFINTEFNHTFP' A
#
# COMPACT_ATOMS: atom_id res chain seq x y z
N MET A 1 35.16 6.77 5.25
CA MET A 1 33.74 6.98 5.59
C MET A 1 32.90 6.45 4.44
N ALA A 2 32.28 5.28 4.59
CA ALA A 2 31.42 4.72 3.56
C ALA A 2 30.11 5.52 3.54
N ALA A 3 29.72 6.04 2.37
CA ALA A 3 28.45 6.71 2.18
C ALA A 3 27.32 5.72 2.48
N ALA A 4 26.33 6.15 3.27
CA ALA A 4 25.12 5.38 3.55
C ALA A 4 24.46 4.97 2.22
N PRO A 5 23.87 3.76 2.13
CA PRO A 5 23.24 3.30 0.90
C PRO A 5 22.15 4.31 0.52
N LYS A 6 22.32 4.95 -0.65
CA LYS A 6 21.26 5.76 -1.24
C LYS A 6 20.07 4.83 -1.44
N THR A 7 19.03 5.01 -0.65
CA THR A 7 17.72 4.44 -0.95
C THR A 7 17.36 4.95 -2.33
N GLU A 8 17.43 4.05 -3.31
CA GLU A 8 16.90 4.29 -4.64
C GLU A 8 15.49 4.88 -4.45
N ASN A 9 15.27 6.12 -4.87
CA ASN A 9 14.01 6.84 -4.69
C ASN A 9 12.96 6.19 -5.61
N LYS A 10 12.52 5.00 -5.24
CA LYS A 10 11.43 4.30 -5.90
C LYS A 10 10.16 5.06 -5.58
N PRO A 11 9.31 5.36 -6.57
CA PRO A 11 8.01 5.96 -6.32
C PRO A 11 7.24 5.13 -5.29
N HIS A 12 6.87 5.76 -4.17
CA HIS A 12 6.18 5.13 -3.04
C HIS A 12 4.73 5.59 -3.00
N VAL A 13 3.80 4.64 -2.99
CA VAL A 13 2.36 4.90 -2.93
C VAL A 13 1.80 4.40 -1.62
N VAL A 14 0.99 5.24 -0.98
CA VAL A 14 0.28 4.91 0.26
C VAL A 14 -1.21 4.79 -0.03
N PHE A 15 -1.79 3.65 0.34
CA PHE A 15 -3.23 3.40 0.26
C PHE A 15 -3.88 3.57 1.62
N MET A 16 -4.88 4.46 1.69
CA MET A 16 -5.80 4.62 2.81
C MET A 16 -7.21 4.24 2.33
N PRO A 17 -7.59 2.95 2.42
CA PRO A 17 -8.91 2.50 1.99
C PRO A 17 -10.01 3.06 2.91
N TYR A 18 -11.16 3.38 2.33
CA TYR A 18 -12.38 3.61 3.09
C TYR A 18 -12.93 2.26 3.62
N PRO A 19 -13.47 2.18 4.85
CA PRO A 19 -13.93 0.93 5.49
C PRO A 19 -15.25 0.41 4.90
N ALA A 20 -15.28 0.17 3.60
CA ALA A 20 -16.32 -0.57 2.91
C ALA A 20 -15.69 -1.81 2.27
N GLN A 21 -16.24 -2.99 2.53
CA GLN A 21 -15.63 -4.29 2.16
C GLN A 21 -15.25 -4.38 0.67
N SER A 22 -16.09 -3.85 -0.22
CA SER A 22 -15.82 -3.80 -1.67
C SER A 22 -14.61 -2.93 -2.02
N HIS A 23 -14.38 -1.85 -1.27
CA HIS A 23 -13.32 -0.89 -1.51
C HIS A 23 -11.97 -1.44 -1.09
N ILE A 24 -11.90 -2.18 0.02
CA ILE A 24 -10.66 -2.82 0.49
C ILE A 24 -10.15 -3.82 -0.56
N LYS A 25 -11.02 -4.71 -1.05
CA LYS A 25 -10.64 -5.74 -2.03
C LYS A 25 -10.22 -5.13 -3.37
N ALA A 26 -10.90 -4.09 -3.84
CA ALA A 26 -10.51 -3.36 -5.05
C ALA A 26 -9.15 -2.65 -4.87
N THR A 27 -8.93 -2.02 -3.72
CA THR A 27 -7.70 -1.28 -3.40
C THR A 27 -6.50 -2.23 -3.27
N LEU A 28 -6.69 -3.43 -2.70
CA LEU A 28 -5.65 -4.45 -2.62
C LEU A 28 -5.22 -4.96 -4.01
N LYS A 29 -6.18 -5.24 -4.91
CA LYS A 29 -5.85 -5.63 -6.29
C LYS A 29 -5.10 -4.54 -7.05
N LEU A 30 -5.48 -3.28 -6.84
CA LEU A 30 -4.78 -2.15 -7.42
C LEU A 30 -3.35 -2.02 -6.86
N ALA A 31 -3.19 -2.17 -5.54
CA ALA A 31 -1.88 -2.18 -4.88
C ALA A 31 -0.95 -3.26 -5.44
N GLU A 32 -1.47 -4.48 -5.64
CA GLU A 32 -0.72 -5.60 -6.24
C GLU A 32 -0.25 -5.28 -7.66
N LEU A 33 -1.14 -4.76 -8.51
CA LEU A 33 -0.80 -4.35 -9.88
C LEU A 33 0.27 -3.25 -9.93
N LEU A 34 0.22 -2.29 -9.00
CA LEU A 34 1.23 -1.23 -8.91
C LEU A 34 2.56 -1.75 -8.36
N HIS A 35 2.52 -2.67 -7.40
CA HIS A 35 3.72 -3.32 -6.89
C HIS A 35 4.46 -4.08 -7.99
N HIS A 36 3.73 -4.82 -8.83
CA HIS A 36 4.30 -5.51 -9.99
C HIS A 36 4.97 -4.57 -11.01
N LYS A 37 4.61 -3.28 -11.02
CA LYS A 37 5.25 -2.26 -11.87
C LYS A 37 6.50 -1.63 -11.25
N GLY A 38 6.96 -2.14 -10.10
CA GLY A 38 8.19 -1.68 -9.43
C GLY A 38 7.98 -0.53 -8.45
N LEU A 39 6.71 -0.19 -8.12
CA LEU A 39 6.42 0.79 -7.08
C LEU A 39 6.51 0.15 -5.69
N GLN A 40 6.99 0.93 -4.74
CA GLN A 40 6.86 0.58 -3.32
C GLN A 40 5.44 0.91 -2.88
N ILE A 41 4.79 0.02 -2.14
CA ILE A 41 3.41 0.20 -1.71
C ILE A 41 3.30 0.04 -0.20
N THR A 42 2.58 0.94 0.47
CA THR A 42 2.14 0.78 1.86
C THR A 42 0.63 0.81 1.90
N PHE A 43 0.03 -0.21 2.52
CA PHE A 43 -1.41 -0.29 2.73
C PHE A 43 -1.71 -0.06 4.20
N ILE A 44 -2.53 0.95 4.49
CA ILE A 44 -2.91 1.27 5.87
C ILE A 44 -4.14 0.45 6.25
N ASN A 45 -3.96 -0.39 7.27
CA ASN A 45 -5.03 -1.20 7.81
C ASN A 45 -5.54 -0.56 9.11
N THR A 46 -6.81 -0.14 9.15
CA THR A 46 -7.46 0.42 10.33
C THR A 46 -8.41 -0.62 10.94
N GLU A 47 -8.75 -0.52 12.22
CA GLU A 47 -9.68 -1.46 12.88
C GLU A 47 -11.07 -1.47 12.23
N PHE A 48 -11.50 -0.33 11.68
CA PHE A 48 -12.74 -0.20 10.89
C PHE A 48 -12.75 -1.05 9.62
N ASN A 49 -11.57 -1.44 9.09
CA ASN A 49 -11.50 -2.31 7.92
C ASN A 49 -11.87 -3.77 8.24
N HIS A 50 -11.95 -4.14 9.52
CA HIS A 50 -12.20 -5.51 9.99
C HIS A 50 -13.60 -5.66 10.58
N THR A 51 -14.39 -4.58 10.61
CA THR A 51 -15.66 -4.57 11.33
C THR A 51 -16.83 -4.97 10.41
N PHE A 52 -17.13 -6.26 10.40
CA PHE A 52 -18.51 -6.76 10.30
C PHE A 52 -18.63 -7.99 11.22
N PRO A 53 -19.71 -8.12 12.03
CA PRO A 53 -20.01 -9.34 12.78
C PRO A 53 -20.30 -10.54 11.87
#